data_AF-X0WXV2-F1
#
_entry.id   AF-X0WXV2-F1
#
_cell.length_a   1.000
_cell.length_b   1.000
_cell.length_c   1.000
_cell.angle_alpha   90.00
_cell.angle_beta   90.00
_cell.angle_gamma   90.00
#
_symmetry.space_group_name_H-M   'P 1'
#
loop_
_entity.id
_entity.type
_entity.pdbx_description
1 polymer ?
#
loop_
_entity_poly.entity_id
_entity_poly.type
_entity_poly.pdbx_seq_one_letter_code
_entity_poly.pdbx_strand_id
1 'polypeptide(L)'
;MRKDASEIASLRRAVEVAEAALEEVVSGLTPGVTERDICSQLTSALLLGGGQSVPIEPIVLSGPRSALPHGRAGERRIEEGEILLIDFVTTVNGYHSDITRTFVVGQDPSGRLREVYAAVRAANEAGRAAARPGAICQDVDRVTRQVLVDAGLGEYFIHRTGHGLGLDVHEEPGIVEGNDMPLEEGMVFTIEPGVYLEGWGGIRIEDDVLVTGDGCETLTTFSRELRVVAT
;
A
#
# COMPACT_ATOMS: atom_id res chain seq x y z
N MET A 1 2.70 18.70 -6.57
CA MET A 1 2.15 18.85 -5.19
C MET A 1 0.64 19.07 -5.18
N ARG A 2 0.09 20.25 -5.53
CA ARG A 2 -1.38 20.50 -5.56
C ARG A 2 -1.95 20.18 -6.93
N LYS A 3 -2.82 19.18 -7.01
CA LYS A 3 -3.39 18.63 -8.24
C LYS A 3 -4.68 19.36 -8.60
N ASP A 4 -4.86 19.67 -9.87
CA ASP A 4 -6.11 20.16 -10.42
C ASP A 4 -7.13 19.02 -10.65
N ALA A 5 -8.34 19.38 -11.06
CA ALA A 5 -9.43 18.41 -11.24
C ALA A 5 -9.13 17.34 -12.31
N SER A 6 -8.37 17.67 -13.35
CA SER A 6 -8.00 16.73 -14.42
C SER A 6 -6.89 15.77 -14.00
N GLU A 7 -5.95 16.26 -13.19
CA GLU A 7 -4.91 15.45 -12.55
C GLU A 7 -5.54 14.46 -11.57
N ILE A 8 -6.44 14.94 -10.69
CA ILE A 8 -7.19 14.10 -9.73
C ILE A 8 -8.03 13.05 -10.46
N ALA A 9 -8.68 13.39 -11.58
CA ALA A 9 -9.44 12.42 -12.36
C ALA A 9 -8.55 11.30 -12.92
N SER A 10 -7.31 11.62 -13.31
CA SER A 10 -6.34 10.64 -13.81
C SER A 10 -5.82 9.74 -12.69
N LEU A 11 -5.55 10.29 -11.51
CA LEU A 11 -5.17 9.54 -10.31
C LEU A 11 -6.27 8.56 -9.87
N ARG A 12 -7.54 9.00 -9.84
CA ARG A 12 -8.67 8.11 -9.54
C ARG A 12 -8.78 6.98 -10.55
N ARG A 13 -8.60 7.28 -11.83
CA ARG A 13 -8.64 6.26 -12.87
C ARG A 13 -7.48 5.26 -12.72
N ALA A 14 -6.28 5.72 -12.33
CA ALA A 14 -5.16 4.84 -12.02
C ALA A 14 -5.49 3.90 -10.85
N VAL A 15 -6.06 4.42 -9.76
CA VAL A 15 -6.53 3.62 -8.62
C VAL A 15 -7.56 2.58 -9.07
N GLU A 16 -8.59 2.96 -9.83
CA GLU A 16 -9.60 2.01 -10.33
C GLU A 16 -8.99 0.85 -11.14
N VAL A 17 -8.02 1.14 -12.00
CA VAL A 17 -7.29 0.12 -12.78
C VAL A 17 -6.50 -0.79 -11.85
N ALA A 18 -5.79 -0.20 -10.90
CA ALA A 18 -4.97 -0.94 -9.93
C ALA A 18 -5.81 -1.89 -9.07
N GLU A 19 -6.95 -1.42 -8.57
CA GLU A 19 -7.85 -2.22 -7.74
C GLU A 19 -8.54 -3.35 -8.52
N ALA A 20 -8.96 -3.08 -9.75
CA ALA A 20 -9.55 -4.10 -10.62
C ALA A 20 -8.54 -5.21 -10.94
N ALA A 21 -7.30 -4.84 -11.27
CA ALA A 21 -6.23 -5.80 -11.55
C ALA A 21 -5.86 -6.61 -10.30
N LEU A 22 -5.79 -5.99 -9.13
CA LEU A 22 -5.53 -6.68 -7.88
C LEU A 22 -6.65 -7.69 -7.58
N GLU A 23 -7.92 -7.30 -7.70
CA GLU A 23 -9.06 -8.19 -7.44
C GLU A 23 -9.06 -9.40 -8.38
N GLU A 24 -8.80 -9.19 -9.67
CA GLU A 24 -8.68 -10.25 -10.67
C GLU A 24 -7.59 -11.25 -10.27
N VAL A 25 -6.39 -10.76 -9.96
CA VAL A 25 -5.24 -11.60 -9.62
C VAL A 25 -5.51 -12.38 -8.34
N VAL A 26 -5.92 -11.72 -7.25
CA VAL A 26 -6.09 -12.39 -5.95
C VAL A 26 -7.26 -13.38 -5.94
N SER A 27 -8.28 -13.15 -6.76
CA SER A 27 -9.39 -14.08 -6.95
C SER A 27 -9.02 -15.27 -7.84
N GLY A 28 -8.03 -15.11 -8.73
CA GLY A 28 -7.52 -16.15 -9.61
C GLY A 28 -6.37 -16.98 -9.05
N LEU A 29 -5.89 -16.68 -7.83
CA LEU A 29 -4.76 -17.38 -7.23
C LEU A 29 -5.07 -18.87 -7.03
N THR A 30 -4.09 -19.69 -7.40
CA THR A 30 -4.14 -21.14 -7.21
C THR A 30 -2.95 -21.59 -6.36
N PRO A 31 -3.08 -22.69 -5.60
CA PRO A 31 -1.96 -23.21 -4.80
C PRO A 31 -0.71 -23.49 -5.65
N GLY A 32 0.46 -23.17 -5.10
CA GLY A 32 1.75 -23.45 -5.72
C GLY A 32 2.23 -22.45 -6.77
N VAL A 33 1.49 -21.37 -7.05
CA VAL A 33 2.00 -20.24 -7.85
C VAL A 33 3.25 -19.63 -7.21
N THR A 34 4.14 -19.11 -8.04
CA THR A 34 5.32 -18.38 -7.58
C THR A 34 5.03 -16.90 -7.39
N GLU A 35 5.85 -16.20 -6.60
CA GLU A 35 5.84 -14.73 -6.52
C GLU A 35 5.92 -14.09 -7.93
N ARG A 36 6.77 -14.63 -8.81
CA ARG A 36 6.94 -14.18 -10.19
C ARG A 36 5.71 -14.40 -11.06
N ASP A 37 4.99 -15.51 -10.88
CA ASP A 37 3.74 -15.76 -11.61
C ASP A 37 2.70 -14.69 -11.29
N ILE A 38 2.52 -14.36 -10.01
CA ILE A 38 1.60 -13.31 -9.56
C ILE A 38 2.05 -11.94 -10.08
N CYS A 39 3.34 -11.62 -9.98
CA CYS A 39 3.89 -10.38 -10.53
C CYS A 39 3.59 -10.23 -12.03
N SER A 40 3.72 -11.33 -12.80
CA SER A 40 3.47 -11.35 -14.24
C SER A 40 1.98 -11.22 -14.57
N GLN A 41 1.12 -11.90 -13.80
CA GLN A 41 -0.34 -11.80 -13.93
C GLN A 41 -0.82 -10.38 -13.61
N LEU A 42 -0.34 -9.78 -12.52
CA LEU A 42 -0.67 -8.42 -12.12
C LEU A 42 -0.23 -7.40 -13.16
N THR A 43 1.02 -7.49 -13.64
CA THR A 43 1.50 -6.62 -14.71
C THR A 43 0.61 -6.71 -15.95
N SER A 44 0.20 -7.93 -16.32
CA SER A 44 -0.67 -8.14 -17.48
C SER A 44 -2.08 -7.58 -17.25
N ALA A 45 -2.67 -7.81 -16.09
CA ALA A 45 -3.99 -7.31 -15.72
C ALA A 45 -4.02 -5.78 -15.69
N LEU A 46 -2.97 -5.12 -15.18
CA LEU A 46 -2.87 -3.65 -15.18
C LEU A 46 -2.87 -3.09 -16.61
N LEU A 47 -2.05 -3.65 -17.50
CA LEU A 47 -1.96 -3.20 -18.89
C LEU A 47 -3.26 -3.45 -19.67
N LEU A 48 -3.88 -4.61 -19.47
CA LEU A 48 -5.17 -4.95 -20.11
C LEU A 48 -6.34 -4.13 -19.54
N GLY A 49 -6.28 -3.76 -18.26
CA GLY A 49 -7.30 -2.97 -17.55
C GLY A 49 -7.31 -1.48 -17.91
N GLY A 50 -6.35 -1.01 -18.73
CA GLY A 50 -6.23 0.37 -19.18
C GLY A 50 -5.09 1.16 -18.54
N GLY A 51 -4.24 0.51 -17.76
CA GLY A 51 -2.97 1.08 -17.31
C GLY A 51 -2.01 1.22 -18.50
N GLN A 52 -1.40 2.39 -18.64
CA GLN A 52 -0.50 2.70 -19.74
C GLN A 52 0.92 2.17 -19.52
N SER A 53 1.32 2.01 -18.25
CA SER A 53 2.61 1.46 -17.86
C SER A 53 2.60 0.98 -16.40
N VAL A 54 3.64 0.22 -16.05
CA VAL A 54 3.96 -0.24 -14.69
C VAL A 54 5.37 0.29 -14.39
N PRO A 55 5.51 1.47 -13.77
CA PRO A 55 6.78 2.20 -13.70
C PRO A 55 7.78 1.58 -12.71
N ILE A 56 7.28 0.77 -11.78
CA ILE A 56 8.07 0.01 -10.81
C ILE A 56 7.65 -1.46 -10.91
N GLU A 57 8.63 -2.37 -10.92
CA GLU A 57 8.35 -3.81 -10.88
C GLU A 57 7.52 -4.16 -9.65
N PRO A 58 6.33 -4.78 -9.79
CA PRO A 58 5.50 -5.13 -8.64
C PRO A 58 6.26 -5.95 -7.61
N ILE A 59 6.17 -5.52 -6.35
CA ILE A 59 6.69 -6.27 -5.22
C ILE A 59 5.66 -7.33 -4.88
N VAL A 60 6.00 -8.59 -5.11
CA VAL A 60 5.23 -9.74 -4.64
C VAL A 60 6.13 -10.58 -3.76
N LEU A 61 5.81 -10.64 -2.47
CA LEU A 61 6.65 -11.33 -1.48
C LEU A 61 5.80 -12.19 -0.56
N SER A 62 6.25 -13.42 -0.35
CA SER A 62 5.52 -14.45 0.38
C SER A 62 6.28 -14.96 1.60
N GLY A 63 5.53 -15.35 2.63
CA GLY A 63 6.08 -15.91 3.86
C GLY A 63 7.13 -14.98 4.48
N PRO A 64 8.29 -15.49 4.92
CA PRO A 64 9.36 -14.66 5.49
C PRO A 64 9.92 -13.58 4.55
N ARG A 65 9.78 -13.74 3.22
CA ARG A 65 10.27 -12.73 2.26
C ARG A 65 9.47 -11.43 2.33
N SER A 66 8.22 -11.48 2.80
CA SER A 66 7.41 -10.27 3.00
C SER A 66 8.01 -9.30 4.03
N ALA A 67 8.99 -9.73 4.83
CA ALA A 67 9.77 -8.87 5.73
C ALA A 67 10.81 -7.99 4.99
N LEU A 68 10.94 -8.09 3.66
CA LEU A 68 11.84 -7.26 2.86
C LEU A 68 11.05 -6.06 2.29
N PRO A 69 11.19 -4.83 2.82
CA PRO A 69 10.34 -3.70 2.41
C PRO A 69 10.43 -3.38 0.92
N HIS A 70 11.60 -3.60 0.31
CA HIS A 70 11.88 -3.36 -1.11
C HIS A 70 12.39 -4.64 -1.81
N GLY A 71 11.85 -5.79 -1.43
CA GLY A 71 12.17 -7.06 -2.06
C GLY A 71 11.69 -7.13 -3.52
N ARG A 72 12.13 -8.15 -4.25
CA ARG A 72 11.67 -8.43 -5.62
C ARG A 72 11.01 -9.80 -5.70
N ALA A 73 10.00 -9.90 -6.56
CA ALA A 73 9.32 -11.15 -6.86
C ALA A 73 10.31 -12.22 -7.37
N GLY A 74 10.36 -13.37 -6.71
CA GLY A 74 11.25 -14.47 -7.04
C GLY A 74 10.54 -15.71 -7.58
N GLU A 75 11.31 -16.79 -7.70
CA GLU A 75 10.82 -18.13 -8.06
C GLU A 75 10.26 -18.91 -6.86
N ARG A 76 10.13 -18.25 -5.69
CA ARG A 76 9.60 -18.89 -4.50
C ARG A 76 8.12 -19.23 -4.73
N ARG A 77 7.78 -20.51 -4.54
CA ARG A 77 6.38 -20.96 -4.46
C ARG A 77 5.80 -20.55 -3.12
N ILE A 78 4.56 -20.06 -3.17
CA ILE A 78 3.84 -19.65 -1.97
C ILE A 78 3.24 -20.88 -1.31
N GLU A 79 3.39 -20.99 0.00
CA GLU A 79 2.83 -22.07 0.81
C GLU A 79 1.54 -21.63 1.49
N GLU A 80 0.69 -22.59 1.83
CA GLU A 80 -0.52 -22.32 2.61
C GLU A 80 -0.18 -21.79 4.02
N GLY A 81 -1.02 -20.91 4.54
CA GLY A 81 -0.85 -20.24 5.83
C GLY A 81 0.11 -19.06 5.79
N GLU A 82 0.72 -18.76 4.64
CA GLU A 82 1.70 -17.69 4.53
C GLU A 82 1.09 -16.33 4.21
N ILE A 83 1.80 -15.29 4.64
CA ILE A 83 1.59 -13.91 4.23
C ILE A 83 1.90 -13.78 2.73
N LEU A 84 1.07 -13.04 2.01
CA LEU A 84 1.31 -12.57 0.65
C LEU A 84 1.18 -11.05 0.62
N LEU A 85 2.29 -10.34 0.50
CA LEU A 85 2.33 -8.89 0.34
C LEU A 85 2.49 -8.55 -1.15
N ILE A 86 1.61 -7.69 -1.65
CA ILE A 86 1.58 -7.21 -3.03
C ILE A 86 1.59 -5.67 -2.99
N ASP A 87 2.60 -5.06 -3.58
CA ASP A 87 2.78 -3.61 -3.75
C ASP A 87 3.09 -3.35 -5.23
N PHE A 88 2.38 -2.37 -5.81
CA PHE A 88 2.45 -2.10 -7.23
C PHE A 88 1.90 -0.72 -7.58
N VAL A 89 2.39 -0.23 -8.71
CA VAL A 89 2.01 1.05 -9.30
C VAL A 89 1.44 0.83 -10.70
N THR A 90 0.45 1.62 -11.08
CA THR A 90 0.04 1.76 -12.48
C THR A 90 -0.08 3.22 -12.89
N THR A 91 0.00 3.47 -14.19
CA THR A 91 -0.05 4.81 -14.77
C THR A 91 -1.29 4.99 -15.63
N VAL A 92 -2.02 6.09 -15.43
CA VAL A 92 -3.07 6.55 -16.34
C VAL A 92 -2.90 8.03 -16.63
N ASN A 93 -2.85 8.39 -17.91
CA ASN A 93 -2.58 9.74 -18.41
C ASN A 93 -1.32 10.38 -17.81
N GLY A 94 -0.30 9.57 -17.54
CA GLY A 94 0.94 10.00 -16.89
C GLY A 94 0.88 10.10 -15.36
N TYR A 95 -0.27 9.90 -14.72
CA TYR A 95 -0.43 9.91 -13.26
C TYR A 95 -0.40 8.52 -12.66
N HIS A 96 0.24 8.38 -11.51
CA HIS A 96 0.47 7.11 -10.84
C HIS A 96 -0.51 6.85 -9.70
N SER A 97 -0.96 5.60 -9.53
CA SER A 97 -1.50 5.11 -8.24
C SER A 97 -0.45 4.27 -7.53
N ASP A 98 -0.47 4.20 -6.20
CA ASP A 98 0.43 3.33 -5.44
C ASP A 98 -0.35 2.56 -4.37
N ILE A 99 -0.38 1.23 -4.49
CA ILE A 99 -1.24 0.41 -3.62
C ILE A 99 -0.47 -0.82 -3.15
N THR A 100 -0.39 -0.94 -1.82
CA THR A 100 0.02 -2.15 -1.12
C THR A 100 -1.16 -2.81 -0.40
N ARG A 101 -1.32 -4.12 -0.59
CA ARG A 101 -2.21 -4.99 0.21
C ARG A 101 -1.51 -6.27 0.64
N THR A 102 -1.89 -6.75 1.82
CA THR A 102 -1.40 -7.99 2.39
C THR A 102 -2.53 -8.99 2.58
N PHE A 103 -2.31 -10.23 2.17
CA PHE A 103 -3.26 -11.35 2.17
C PHE A 103 -2.67 -12.55 2.93
N VAL A 104 -3.50 -13.57 3.16
CA VAL A 104 -3.08 -14.88 3.68
C VAL A 104 -3.52 -15.95 2.69
N VAL A 105 -2.66 -16.93 2.40
CA VAL A 105 -2.93 -17.94 1.36
C VAL A 105 -3.50 -19.23 1.98
N GLY A 106 -4.64 -19.70 1.49
CA GLY A 106 -5.21 -21.05 1.69
C GLY A 106 -5.72 -21.41 3.09
N GLN A 107 -5.21 -20.81 4.16
CA GLN A 107 -5.54 -21.18 5.54
C GLN A 107 -5.94 -19.97 6.38
N ASP A 108 -6.66 -20.26 7.47
CA ASP A 108 -7.01 -19.24 8.45
C ASP A 108 -5.75 -18.68 9.12
N PRO A 109 -5.61 -17.34 9.20
CA PRO A 109 -4.44 -16.74 9.81
C PRO A 109 -4.37 -17.00 11.32
N SER A 110 -3.14 -17.23 11.79
CA SER A 110 -2.82 -17.35 13.21
C SER A 110 -3.22 -16.09 14.01
N GLY A 111 -3.41 -16.25 15.32
CA GLY A 111 -3.73 -15.12 16.22
C GLY A 111 -2.70 -13.99 16.13
N ARG A 112 -1.41 -14.32 16.15
CA ARG A 112 -0.32 -13.35 15.99
C ARG A 112 -0.40 -12.58 14.68
N LEU A 113 -0.70 -13.26 13.56
CA LEU A 113 -0.84 -12.59 12.26
C LEU A 113 -2.01 -11.60 12.28
N ARG A 114 -3.17 -12.01 12.82
CA ARG A 114 -4.33 -11.13 12.98
C ARG A 114 -4.02 -9.91 13.85
N GLU A 115 -3.28 -10.09 14.94
CA GLU A 115 -2.83 -9.00 15.82
C GLU A 115 -1.92 -8.00 15.10
N VAL A 116 -0.87 -8.47 14.41
CA VAL A 116 0.04 -7.58 13.66
C VAL A 116 -0.70 -6.88 12.52
N TYR A 117 -1.55 -7.60 11.78
CA TYR A 117 -2.34 -7.01 10.70
C TYR A 117 -3.29 -5.93 11.23
N ALA A 118 -3.99 -6.19 12.34
CA ALA A 118 -4.89 -5.23 12.96
C ALA A 118 -4.14 -3.96 13.41
N ALA A 119 -2.93 -4.09 13.95
CA ALA A 119 -2.10 -2.95 14.33
C ALA A 119 -1.68 -2.11 13.11
N VAL A 120 -1.24 -2.75 12.01
CA VAL A 120 -0.89 -2.05 10.76
C VAL A 120 -2.12 -1.36 10.15
N ARG A 121 -3.28 -2.02 10.16
CA ARG A 121 -4.53 -1.42 9.69
C ARG A 121 -4.94 -0.21 10.53
N ALA A 122 -4.85 -0.30 11.85
CA ALA A 122 -5.14 0.79 12.76
C ALA A 122 -4.17 1.97 12.56
N ALA A 123 -2.89 1.69 12.29
CA ALA A 123 -1.91 2.71 11.95
C ALA A 123 -2.27 3.44 10.65
N ASN A 124 -2.64 2.70 9.60
CA ASN A 124 -3.08 3.28 8.33
C ASN A 124 -4.33 4.15 8.52
N GLU A 125 -5.33 3.67 9.28
CA GLU A 125 -6.52 4.45 9.61
C GLU A 125 -6.18 5.74 10.36
N ALA A 126 -5.28 5.68 11.34
CA ALA A 126 -4.85 6.85 12.10
C ALA A 126 -4.12 7.89 11.22
N GLY A 127 -3.27 7.44 10.30
CA GLY A 127 -2.59 8.32 9.34
C GLY A 127 -3.57 9.01 8.40
N ARG A 128 -4.52 8.27 7.84
CA ARG A 128 -5.57 8.84 6.97
C ARG A 128 -6.48 9.82 7.71
N ALA A 129 -6.82 9.53 8.97
CA ALA A 129 -7.62 10.43 9.80
C ALA A 129 -6.88 11.70 10.25
N ALA A 130 -5.55 11.65 10.37
CA ALA A 130 -4.72 12.80 10.73
C ALA A 130 -4.49 13.76 9.55
N ALA A 131 -4.56 13.27 8.31
CA ALA A 131 -4.42 14.06 7.11
C ALA A 131 -5.62 15.02 6.92
N ARG A 132 -5.35 16.32 6.82
CA ARG A 132 -6.30 17.39 6.55
C ARG A 132 -5.56 18.70 6.23
N PRO A 133 -6.20 19.73 5.66
CA PRO A 133 -5.57 21.03 5.46
C PRO A 133 -4.95 21.58 6.75
N GLY A 134 -3.71 22.04 6.63
CA GLY A 134 -2.93 22.62 7.73
C GLY A 134 -2.31 21.60 8.69
N ALA A 135 -2.61 20.30 8.59
CA ALA A 135 -1.86 19.29 9.33
C ALA A 135 -0.41 19.27 8.86
N ILE A 136 0.54 19.12 9.77
CA ILE A 136 1.97 19.10 9.44
C ILE A 136 2.37 17.66 9.06
N CYS A 137 3.16 17.50 8.00
CA CYS A 137 3.58 16.18 7.49
C CYS A 137 4.17 15.27 8.58
N GLN A 138 5.06 15.79 9.43
CA GLN A 138 5.63 15.02 10.54
C GLN A 138 4.59 14.58 11.58
N ASP A 139 3.50 15.32 11.77
CA ASP A 139 2.49 14.97 12.76
C ASP A 139 1.62 13.80 12.26
N VAL A 140 1.42 13.70 10.94
CA VAL A 140 0.77 12.54 10.31
C VAL A 140 1.64 11.28 10.46
N ASP A 141 2.96 11.37 10.23
CA ASP A 141 3.89 10.24 10.48
C ASP A 141 3.89 9.84 11.95
N ARG A 142 4.00 10.81 12.88
CA ARG A 142 4.01 10.54 14.32
C ARG A 142 2.77 9.82 14.80
N VAL A 143 1.57 10.27 14.41
CA VAL A 143 0.32 9.62 14.81
C VAL A 143 0.24 8.19 14.26
N THR A 144 0.62 8.00 12.99
CA THR A 144 0.67 6.68 12.35
C THR A 144 1.64 5.74 13.09
N ARG A 145 2.86 6.22 13.34
CA ARG A 145 3.93 5.47 14.01
C ARG A 145 3.59 5.16 15.47
N GLN A 146 2.93 6.08 16.17
CA GLN A 146 2.57 5.90 17.58
C GLN A 146 1.64 4.70 17.78
N VAL A 147 0.71 4.44 16.85
CA VAL A 147 -0.16 3.24 16.92
C VAL A 147 0.67 1.95 16.92
N LEU A 148 1.72 1.89 16.11
CA LEU A 148 2.62 0.73 16.07
C LEU A 148 3.53 0.67 17.31
N VAL A 149 3.98 1.81 17.84
CA VAL A 149 4.73 1.87 19.10
C VAL A 149 3.89 1.32 20.25
N ASP A 150 2.63 1.75 20.37
CA ASP A 150 1.72 1.31 21.44
C ASP A 150 1.39 -0.19 21.34
N ALA A 151 1.41 -0.75 20.13
CA ALA A 151 1.28 -2.18 19.88
C ALA A 151 2.58 -2.97 20.12
N GLY A 152 3.68 -2.31 20.52
CA GLY A 152 5.00 -2.95 20.70
C GLY A 152 5.70 -3.32 19.38
N LEU A 153 5.32 -2.68 18.28
CA LEU A 153 5.82 -2.94 16.92
C LEU A 153 6.62 -1.76 16.33
N GLY A 154 6.81 -0.68 17.08
CA GLY A 154 7.41 0.56 16.58
C GLY A 154 8.81 0.40 15.99
N GLU A 155 9.65 -0.47 16.55
CA GLU A 155 11.01 -0.73 16.03
C GLU A 155 11.02 -1.43 14.66
N TYR A 156 9.91 -2.06 14.28
CA TYR A 156 9.76 -2.79 13.01
C TYR A 156 9.15 -1.93 11.90
N PHE A 157 8.79 -0.67 12.18
CA PHE A 157 8.35 0.30 11.18
C PHE A 157 9.52 1.19 10.74
N ILE A 158 10.23 0.76 9.71
CA ILE A 158 11.57 1.25 9.36
C ILE A 158 11.64 2.21 8.17
N HIS A 159 10.50 2.69 7.68
CA HIS A 159 10.41 3.69 6.61
C HIS A 159 9.48 4.84 6.99
N ARG A 160 9.37 5.83 6.10
CA ARG A 160 8.42 6.95 6.22
C ARG A 160 6.98 6.45 6.10
N THR A 161 6.01 7.18 6.66
CA THR A 161 4.58 6.89 6.51
C THR A 161 4.06 7.06 5.09
N GLY A 162 4.70 7.88 4.25
CA GLY A 162 4.34 7.96 2.84
C GLY A 162 5.02 9.09 2.10
N HIS A 163 4.59 9.35 0.87
CA HIS A 163 5.15 10.34 -0.04
C HIS A 163 4.12 10.91 -1.00
N GLY A 164 4.41 12.07 -1.56
CA GLY A 164 3.62 12.65 -2.65
C GLY A 164 3.59 11.73 -3.86
N LEU A 165 2.45 11.79 -4.56
CA LEU A 165 2.16 10.96 -5.72
C LEU A 165 1.52 11.81 -6.83
N GLY A 166 1.99 11.66 -8.06
CA GLY A 166 1.53 12.47 -9.19
C GLY A 166 2.09 11.96 -10.52
N LEU A 167 2.82 12.84 -11.22
CA LEU A 167 3.56 12.48 -12.45
C LEU A 167 4.82 11.68 -12.17
N ASP A 168 5.34 11.77 -10.94
CA ASP A 168 6.36 10.90 -10.39
C ASP A 168 5.73 10.02 -9.31
N VAL A 169 6.22 8.77 -9.19
CA VAL A 169 5.80 7.87 -8.11
C VAL A 169 6.16 8.45 -6.75
N HIS A 170 7.35 9.05 -6.67
CA HIS A 170 7.85 9.71 -5.48
C HIS A 170 8.02 11.22 -5.74
N GLU A 171 7.08 12.03 -5.28
CA GLU A 171 7.18 13.48 -5.23
C GLU A 171 6.96 14.02 -3.80
N GLU A 172 7.06 15.33 -3.61
CA GLU A 172 6.68 15.99 -2.35
C GLU A 172 5.15 16.00 -2.16
N PRO A 173 4.63 15.97 -0.92
CA PRO A 173 5.38 16.00 0.34
C PRO A 173 5.86 14.63 0.82
N GLY A 174 7.01 14.56 1.48
CA GLY A 174 7.35 13.39 2.30
C GLY A 174 6.56 13.35 3.62
N ILE A 175 5.78 12.30 3.87
CA ILE A 175 5.08 12.10 5.15
C ILE A 175 6.02 11.38 6.11
N VAL A 176 6.86 12.15 6.80
CA VAL A 176 7.95 11.66 7.64
C VAL A 176 8.25 12.62 8.78
N GLU A 177 8.71 12.08 9.91
CA GLU A 177 9.25 12.90 11.00
C GLU A 177 10.34 13.88 10.51
N GLY A 178 10.26 15.13 10.95
CA GLY A 178 11.17 16.20 10.57
C GLY A 178 10.71 17.05 9.38
N ASN A 179 9.67 16.64 8.64
CA ASN A 179 9.05 17.49 7.63
C ASN A 179 7.97 18.40 8.26
N ASP A 180 8.25 19.70 8.33
CA ASP A 180 7.37 20.72 8.90
C ASP A 180 6.40 21.37 7.88
N MET A 181 6.34 20.84 6.65
CA MET A 181 5.43 21.32 5.62
C MET A 181 3.95 21.11 6.03
N PRO A 182 3.10 22.15 5.96
CA PRO A 182 1.66 21.99 6.12
C PRO A 182 1.05 21.36 4.86
N LEU A 183 0.13 20.41 5.07
CA LEU A 183 -0.68 19.85 4.01
C LEU A 183 -1.68 20.87 3.48
N GLU A 184 -1.80 20.96 2.15
CA GLU A 184 -2.73 21.88 1.47
C GLU A 184 -3.74 21.11 0.62
N GLU A 185 -4.91 21.72 0.40
CA GLU A 185 -5.93 21.18 -0.51
C GLU A 185 -5.35 20.88 -1.90
N GLY A 186 -5.74 19.74 -2.47
CA GLY A 186 -5.25 19.22 -3.74
C GLY A 186 -3.94 18.42 -3.63
N MET A 187 -3.30 18.36 -2.46
CA MET A 187 -2.16 17.45 -2.27
C MET A 187 -2.61 15.99 -2.29
N VAL A 188 -1.85 15.16 -3.01
CA VAL A 188 -2.05 13.70 -3.09
C VAL A 188 -0.76 12.99 -2.70
N PHE A 189 -0.87 12.03 -1.80
CA PHE A 189 0.23 11.25 -1.23
C PHE A 189 -0.24 9.89 -0.72
N THR A 190 0.70 9.00 -0.42
CA THR A 190 0.45 7.68 0.16
C THR A 190 0.37 7.71 1.69
N ILE A 191 -0.40 6.81 2.29
CA ILE A 191 -0.33 6.45 3.72
C ILE A 191 -0.11 4.93 3.82
N GLU A 192 1.13 4.53 4.07
CA GLU A 192 1.63 3.17 3.86
C GLU A 192 2.37 2.56 5.07
N PRO A 193 1.86 2.62 6.31
CA PRO A 193 2.56 2.00 7.43
C PRO A 193 2.79 0.50 7.20
N GLY A 194 3.97 0.03 7.62
CA GLY A 194 4.36 -1.37 7.51
C GLY A 194 5.19 -1.85 8.69
N VAL A 195 5.05 -3.14 9.01
CA VAL A 195 5.81 -3.82 10.06
C VAL A 195 6.56 -5.00 9.42
N TYR A 196 7.86 -5.09 9.65
CA TYR A 196 8.72 -6.11 9.05
C TYR A 196 9.49 -6.88 10.13
N LEU A 197 9.10 -8.13 10.36
CA LEU A 197 9.68 -9.01 11.37
C LEU A 197 10.54 -10.06 10.67
N GLU A 198 11.86 -9.93 10.78
CA GLU A 198 12.82 -10.83 10.14
C GLU A 198 12.54 -12.30 10.48
N GLY A 199 12.52 -13.16 9.46
CA GLY A 199 12.24 -14.59 9.58
C GLY A 199 10.76 -14.95 9.80
N TRP A 200 9.88 -13.98 10.06
CA TRP A 200 8.43 -14.20 10.19
C TRP A 200 7.66 -13.72 8.97
N GLY A 201 7.87 -12.46 8.57
CA GLY A 201 7.15 -11.82 7.47
C GLY A 201 6.96 -10.33 7.71
N GLY A 202 6.30 -9.67 6.77
CA GLY A 202 5.98 -8.25 6.84
C GLY A 202 4.58 -7.96 6.33
N ILE A 203 3.98 -6.94 6.91
CA ILE A 203 2.61 -6.50 6.58
C ILE A 203 2.68 -5.01 6.30
N ARG A 204 2.16 -4.59 5.15
CA ARG A 204 1.96 -3.19 4.79
C ARG A 204 0.56 -3.01 4.20
N ILE A 205 -0.04 -1.87 4.52
CA ILE A 205 -1.34 -1.43 3.98
C ILE A 205 -1.15 0.01 3.55
N GLU A 206 -1.39 0.27 2.26
CA GLU A 206 -1.13 1.56 1.65
C GLU A 206 -2.33 2.09 0.90
N ASP A 207 -2.58 3.39 1.04
CA ASP A 207 -3.62 4.06 0.30
C ASP A 207 -3.16 5.40 -0.26
N ASP A 208 -3.65 5.70 -1.45
CA ASP A 208 -3.60 7.03 -2.04
C ASP A 208 -4.66 7.91 -1.40
N VAL A 209 -4.25 9.07 -0.89
CA VAL A 209 -5.16 10.02 -0.27
C VAL A 209 -5.05 11.41 -0.89
N LEU A 210 -6.17 12.13 -0.93
CA LEU A 210 -6.31 13.49 -1.42
C LEU A 210 -6.72 14.40 -0.26
N VAL A 211 -5.97 15.47 -0.03
CA VAL A 211 -6.39 16.52 0.91
C VAL A 211 -7.49 17.36 0.26
N THR A 212 -8.66 17.41 0.89
CA THR A 212 -9.82 18.22 0.46
C THR A 212 -9.89 19.51 1.27
N GLY A 213 -10.75 20.46 0.90
CA GLY A 213 -10.90 21.72 1.64
C GLY A 213 -11.29 21.59 3.12
N ASP A 214 -11.84 20.45 3.54
CA ASP A 214 -12.34 20.19 4.90
C ASP A 214 -11.78 18.92 5.57
N GLY A 215 -10.92 18.17 4.89
CA GLY A 215 -10.41 16.91 5.41
C GLY A 215 -9.50 16.18 4.42
N CYS A 216 -9.66 14.86 4.37
CA CYS A 216 -8.89 14.01 3.47
C CYS A 216 -9.78 12.88 2.97
N GLU A 217 -9.77 12.69 1.66
CA GLU A 217 -10.45 11.62 0.98
C GLU A 217 -9.46 10.49 0.68
N THR A 218 -9.82 9.26 0.99
CA THR A 218 -9.05 8.10 0.51
C THR A 218 -9.52 7.73 -0.89
N LEU A 219 -8.62 7.81 -1.87
CA LEU A 219 -8.90 7.45 -3.26
C LEU A 219 -8.98 5.92 -3.40
N THR A 220 -8.08 5.19 -2.73
CA THR A 220 -8.07 3.72 -2.68
C THR A 220 -9.29 3.20 -1.91
N THR A 221 -10.13 2.41 -2.57
CA THR A 221 -11.35 1.81 -2.02
C THR A 221 -11.21 0.31 -1.71
N PHE A 222 -10.15 -0.34 -2.19
CA PHE A 222 -9.91 -1.77 -1.97
C PHE A 222 -9.88 -2.08 -0.47
N SER A 223 -10.55 -3.17 -0.09
CA SER A 223 -10.73 -3.55 1.31
C SER A 223 -9.39 -3.61 2.05
N ARG A 224 -9.41 -3.14 3.30
CA ARG A 224 -8.30 -3.24 4.26
C ARG A 224 -8.55 -4.34 5.29
N GLU A 225 -9.60 -5.13 5.09
CA GLU A 225 -9.85 -6.33 5.90
C GLU A 225 -8.89 -7.44 5.49
N LEU A 226 -8.42 -8.19 6.49
CA LEU A 226 -7.59 -9.34 6.25
C LEU A 226 -8.37 -10.39 5.45
N ARG A 227 -7.94 -10.65 4.22
CA ARG A 227 -8.56 -11.61 3.30
C ARG A 227 -7.69 -12.85 3.15
N VAL A 228 -8.33 -14.02 3.26
CA VAL A 228 -7.75 -15.29 2.84
C VAL A 228 -8.02 -15.48 1.34
N VAL A 229 -7.00 -15.85 0.59
CA VAL A 229 -7.03 -16.05 -0.88
C VAL A 229 -6.56 -17.45 -1.24
N ALA A 230 -6.87 -17.94 -2.45
CA ALA A 230 -6.56 -19.31 -2.89
C ALA A 230 -7.06 -20.41 -1.93
N THR A 231 -8.28 -20.22 -1.38
CA THR A 231 -9.00 -21.22 -0.57
C THR A 231 -9.55 -22.37 -1.42
#